data_AF-A0A3N5Y4B9-F1
#
_entry.id   AF-A0A3N5Y4B9-F1
#
_cell.length_a   1.000
_cell.length_b   1.000
_cell.length_c   1.000
_cell.angle_alpha   90.00
_cell.angle_beta   90.00
_cell.angle_gamma   90.00
#
_symmetry.space_group_name_H-M   'P 1'
#
loop_
_entity.id
_entity.type
_entity.pdbx_description
1 polymer ?
#
loop_
_entity_poly.entity_id
_entity_poly.type
_entity_poly.pdbx_seq_one_letter_code
_entity_poly.pdbx_strand_id
1 'polypeptide(L)'
;MDAQKSDTESPHSQVYLFEELYRFMRESTGLAITAAYLILILSSMHYVYVFYGSFDIDIVKYVTFEDILATPIKNPDIILIFTFIIALLFAVDKSNAWRARLLSHNNDEPIPLFKKFLRAFFWSPQNRQANITLTILIVIGSLAVYTFTFAFKEAELIQEGEREHEQIELTVADGQVLKNVNLLGSTLNYVFIYDVKTQKSLIYYVESIIAITPAAKPAKTEQAPAPMPIKKEQPAQSDN
;
A
#
# COMPACT_ATOMS: atom_id res chain seq x y z
N MET A 1 -9.91 -59.60 27.46
CA MET A 1 -9.78 -58.23 27.99
C MET A 1 -8.65 -57.60 27.21
N ASP A 2 -8.99 -57.10 26.03
CA ASP A 2 -8.04 -56.52 25.10
C ASP A 2 -7.75 -55.08 25.52
N ALA A 3 -6.48 -54.84 25.86
CA ALA A 3 -6.00 -53.53 26.24
C ALA A 3 -5.99 -52.62 25.00
N GLN A 4 -6.92 -51.67 25.03
CA GLN A 4 -7.04 -50.55 24.11
C GLN A 4 -5.72 -49.78 24.08
N LYS A 5 -4.99 -49.91 22.98
CA LYS A 5 -3.77 -49.16 22.68
C LYS A 5 -4.19 -47.70 22.51
N SER A 6 -3.98 -46.89 23.55
CA SER A 6 -4.18 -45.45 23.49
C SER A 6 -3.20 -44.87 22.48
N ASP A 7 -3.71 -44.33 21.39
CA ASP A 7 -2.96 -43.51 20.46
C ASP A 7 -2.32 -42.36 21.26
N THR A 8 -1.01 -42.47 21.45
CA THR A 8 -0.18 -41.40 21.95
C THR A 8 -0.19 -40.28 20.91
N GLU A 9 -1.07 -39.30 21.09
CA GLU A 9 -0.95 -38.00 20.44
C GLU A 9 0.47 -37.46 20.69
N SER A 10 1.23 -37.32 19.62
CA SER A 10 2.60 -36.81 19.67
C SER A 10 2.63 -35.39 20.26
N PRO A 11 3.52 -35.07 21.22
CA PRO A 11 3.52 -33.80 21.97
C PRO A 11 4.10 -32.60 21.18
N HIS A 12 4.05 -32.65 19.85
CA HIS A 12 4.61 -31.62 18.97
C HIS A 12 3.68 -31.35 17.80
N SER A 13 2.45 -30.88 18.05
CA SER A 13 1.69 -30.18 17.01
C SER A 13 2.35 -28.81 16.77
N GLN A 14 3.46 -28.84 16.04
CA GLN A 14 4.14 -27.65 15.56
C GLN A 14 3.13 -26.83 14.74
N VAL A 15 2.95 -25.58 15.15
CA VAL A 15 1.97 -24.66 14.56
C VAL A 15 2.51 -24.17 13.22
N TYR A 16 1.94 -24.69 12.13
CA TYR A 16 2.19 -24.25 10.76
C TYR A 16 0.91 -23.58 10.21
N LEU A 17 0.74 -22.29 10.49
CA LEU A 17 -0.43 -21.51 10.05
C LEU A 17 -0.50 -21.39 8.54
N PHE A 18 0.67 -21.24 7.89
CA PHE A 18 0.76 -21.25 6.44
C PHE A 18 0.40 -22.63 5.86
N GLU A 19 0.80 -23.72 6.51
CA GLU A 19 0.44 -25.07 6.06
C GLU A 19 -1.06 -25.35 6.22
N GLU A 20 -1.67 -24.95 7.33
CA GLU A 20 -3.12 -25.02 7.54
C GLU A 20 -3.87 -24.18 6.48
N LEU A 21 -3.41 -22.95 6.23
CA LEU A 21 -3.95 -22.08 5.19
C LEU A 21 -3.78 -22.68 3.79
N TYR A 22 -2.61 -23.23 3.48
CA TYR A 22 -2.31 -23.86 2.20
C TYR A 22 -3.18 -25.11 1.97
N ARG A 23 -3.35 -25.94 3.00
CA ARG A 23 -4.25 -27.09 2.96
C ARG A 23 -5.69 -26.65 2.68
N PHE A 24 -6.16 -25.62 3.38
CA PHE A 24 -7.48 -25.05 3.13
C PHE A 24 -7.64 -24.50 1.70
N MET A 25 -6.65 -23.77 1.17
CA MET A 25 -6.65 -23.29 -0.22
C MET A 25 -6.72 -24.44 -1.24
N ARG A 26 -6.09 -25.58 -0.93
CA ARG A 26 -6.07 -26.76 -1.80
C ARG A 26 -7.38 -27.56 -1.71
N GLU A 27 -7.96 -27.69 -0.52
CA GLU A 27 -9.19 -28.45 -0.29
C GLU A 27 -10.45 -27.70 -0.74
N SER A 28 -10.45 -26.36 -0.61
CA SER A 28 -11.62 -25.51 -0.88
C SER A 28 -11.23 -24.29 -1.71
N THR A 29 -10.65 -24.52 -2.88
CA THR A 29 -10.10 -23.45 -3.76
C THR A 29 -11.10 -22.34 -4.05
N GLY A 30 -12.37 -22.67 -4.33
CA GLY A 30 -13.39 -21.66 -4.60
C GLY A 30 -13.68 -20.75 -3.41
N LEU A 31 -13.76 -21.31 -2.20
CA LEU A 31 -14.00 -20.53 -0.98
C LEU A 31 -12.78 -19.68 -0.62
N ALA A 32 -11.58 -20.23 -0.80
CA ALA A 32 -10.33 -19.49 -0.60
C ALA A 32 -10.19 -18.29 -1.55
N ILE A 33 -10.48 -18.47 -2.84
CA ILE A 33 -10.46 -17.38 -3.82
C ILE A 33 -11.50 -16.31 -3.45
N THR A 34 -12.71 -16.72 -3.08
CA THR A 34 -13.79 -15.80 -2.72
C THR A 34 -13.43 -15.00 -1.46
N ALA A 35 -12.89 -15.66 -0.43
CA ALA A 35 -12.45 -15.00 0.79
C ALA A 35 -11.27 -14.04 0.54
N ALA A 36 -10.27 -14.46 -0.24
CA ALA A 36 -9.13 -13.62 -0.61
C ALA A 36 -9.60 -12.36 -1.35
N TYR A 37 -10.49 -12.52 -2.34
CA TYR A 37 -11.04 -11.40 -3.09
C TYR A 37 -11.89 -10.46 -2.22
N LEU A 38 -12.66 -11.01 -1.28
CA LEU A 38 -13.43 -10.19 -0.32
C LEU A 38 -12.52 -9.36 0.58
N ILE A 39 -11.46 -9.94 1.13
CA ILE A 39 -10.47 -9.19 1.95
C ILE A 39 -9.82 -8.09 1.10
N LEU A 40 -9.52 -8.41 -0.16
CA LEU A 40 -8.90 -7.48 -1.08
C LEU A 40 -9.84 -6.30 -1.37
N ILE A 41 -11.12 -6.53 -1.67
CA ILE A 41 -12.14 -5.48 -1.80
C ILE A 41 -12.24 -4.62 -0.54
N LEU A 42 -12.37 -5.23 0.64
CA LEU A 42 -12.52 -4.49 1.90
C LEU A 42 -11.30 -3.60 2.19
N SER A 43 -10.10 -4.12 1.96
CA SER A 43 -8.85 -3.37 2.13
C SER A 43 -8.72 -2.23 1.12
N SER A 44 -9.12 -2.47 -0.12
CA SER A 44 -9.11 -1.45 -1.19
C SER A 44 -10.09 -0.34 -0.88
N MET A 45 -11.30 -0.69 -0.43
CA MET A 45 -12.33 0.27 -0.08
C MET A 45 -11.92 1.10 1.14
N HIS A 46 -11.27 0.48 2.13
CA HIS A 46 -10.71 1.21 3.27
C HIS A 46 -9.65 2.22 2.84
N TYR A 47 -8.73 1.83 1.95
CA TYR A 47 -7.74 2.74 1.38
C TYR A 47 -8.41 3.93 0.66
N VAL A 48 -9.37 3.66 -0.23
CA VAL A 48 -10.11 4.70 -0.96
C VAL A 48 -10.86 5.63 0.01
N TYR A 49 -11.49 5.09 1.04
CA TYR A 49 -12.17 5.87 2.07
C TYR A 49 -11.22 6.86 2.77
N VAL A 50 -10.04 6.40 3.20
CA VAL A 50 -9.05 7.25 3.87
C VAL A 50 -8.46 8.29 2.91
N PHE A 51 -8.14 7.87 1.67
CA PHE A 51 -7.57 8.76 0.66
C PHE A 51 -8.52 9.91 0.31
N TYR A 52 -9.77 9.61 -0.09
CA TYR A 52 -10.75 10.64 -0.44
C TYR A 52 -11.20 11.47 0.76
N GLY A 53 -11.23 10.87 1.97
CA GLY A 53 -11.48 11.60 3.21
C GLY A 53 -10.44 12.71 3.48
N SER A 54 -9.21 12.55 3.01
CA SER A 54 -8.17 13.60 3.11
C SER A 54 -8.49 14.84 2.27
N PHE A 55 -9.41 14.72 1.31
CA PHE A 55 -9.87 15.81 0.44
C PHE A 55 -11.30 16.28 0.77
N ASP A 56 -11.82 15.92 1.95
CA ASP A 56 -13.19 16.21 2.38
C ASP A 56 -14.27 15.62 1.42
N ILE A 57 -13.94 14.51 0.75
CA ILE A 57 -14.85 13.78 -0.14
C ILE A 57 -15.36 12.53 0.58
N ASP A 58 -16.66 12.49 0.84
CA ASP A 58 -17.35 11.28 1.31
C ASP A 58 -17.62 10.31 0.14
N ILE A 59 -16.57 9.58 -0.25
CA ILE A 59 -16.56 8.70 -1.43
C ILE A 59 -17.66 7.63 -1.42
N VAL A 60 -18.16 7.24 -0.23
CA VAL A 60 -19.23 6.24 -0.07
C VAL A 60 -20.52 6.69 -0.76
N LYS A 61 -20.75 8.00 -0.89
CA LYS A 61 -21.92 8.56 -1.58
C LYS A 61 -21.82 8.51 -3.10
N TYR A 62 -20.62 8.33 -3.65
CA TYR A 62 -20.33 8.51 -5.08
C TYR A 62 -19.85 7.23 -5.77
N VAL A 63 -19.56 6.18 -5.00
CA VAL A 63 -19.10 4.89 -5.49
C VAL A 63 -20.28 3.96 -5.78
N THR A 64 -20.23 3.22 -6.89
CA THR A 64 -21.19 2.14 -7.16
C THR A 64 -20.58 0.78 -6.82
N PHE A 65 -21.40 -0.27 -6.83
CA PHE A 65 -20.92 -1.63 -6.56
C PHE A 65 -19.86 -2.08 -7.57
N GLU A 66 -20.03 -1.70 -8.85
CA GLU A 66 -19.08 -1.99 -9.92
C GLU A 66 -17.71 -1.34 -9.66
N ASP A 67 -17.69 -0.11 -9.17
CA ASP A 67 -16.45 0.59 -8.81
C ASP A 67 -15.73 -0.12 -7.65
N ILE A 68 -16.46 -0.59 -6.64
CA ILE A 68 -15.91 -1.35 -5.51
C ILE A 68 -15.25 -2.64 -6.00
N LEU A 69 -15.91 -3.39 -6.90
CA LEU A 69 -15.37 -4.62 -7.47
C LEU A 69 -14.10 -4.39 -8.32
N ALA A 70 -14.03 -3.26 -9.01
CA ALA A 70 -12.90 -2.90 -9.86
C ALA A 70 -11.72 -2.26 -9.09
N THR A 71 -11.95 -1.76 -7.87
CA THR A 71 -10.91 -1.06 -7.06
C THR A 71 -9.62 -1.88 -6.88
N PRO A 72 -9.67 -3.18 -6.57
CA PRO A 72 -8.50 -4.08 -6.59
C PRO A 72 -7.59 -3.99 -7.81
N ILE A 73 -8.19 -3.80 -8.99
CA ILE A 73 -7.50 -3.81 -10.28
C ILE A 73 -6.91 -2.43 -10.57
N LYS A 74 -7.59 -1.37 -10.14
CA LYS A 74 -7.13 0.03 -10.29
C LYS A 74 -5.87 0.32 -9.46
N ASN A 75 -5.71 -0.33 -8.29
CA ASN A 75 -4.61 -0.08 -7.36
C ASN A 75 -3.71 -1.32 -7.19
N PRO A 76 -2.73 -1.54 -8.10
CA PRO A 76 -1.88 -2.74 -8.08
C PRO A 76 -1.00 -2.84 -6.82
N ASP A 77 -0.77 -1.73 -6.11
CA ASP A 77 0.01 -1.70 -4.86
C ASP A 77 -0.58 -2.60 -3.76
N ILE A 78 -1.88 -2.92 -3.85
CA ILE A 78 -2.54 -3.85 -2.94
C ILE A 78 -2.01 -5.29 -3.13
N ILE A 79 -1.54 -5.66 -4.32
CA ILE A 79 -0.92 -6.97 -4.57
C ILE A 79 0.40 -7.09 -3.79
N LEU A 80 1.13 -5.98 -3.61
CA LEU A 80 2.40 -5.96 -2.89
C LEU A 80 2.18 -6.26 -1.40
N ILE A 81 1.19 -5.63 -0.76
CA ILE A 81 0.89 -5.90 0.66
C ILE A 81 0.38 -7.33 0.87
N PHE A 82 -0.43 -7.88 -0.03
CA PHE A 82 -0.84 -9.28 0.04
C PHE A 82 0.35 -10.24 -0.08
N THR A 83 1.27 -9.96 -1.01
CA THR A 83 2.53 -10.71 -1.15
C THR A 83 3.35 -10.65 0.14
N PHE A 84 3.44 -9.47 0.76
CA PHE A 84 4.12 -9.28 2.04
C PHE A 84 3.46 -10.06 3.18
N ILE A 85 2.11 -10.09 3.24
CA ILE A 85 1.36 -10.86 4.24
C ILE A 85 1.65 -12.36 4.09
N ILE A 86 1.66 -12.89 2.86
CA ILE A 86 2.02 -14.29 2.61
C ILE A 86 3.44 -14.58 3.08
N ALA A 87 4.40 -13.70 2.76
CA ALA A 87 5.78 -13.83 3.21
C ALA A 87 5.90 -13.77 4.74
N LEU A 88 5.10 -12.92 5.40
CA LEU A 88 5.04 -12.82 6.86
C LEU A 88 4.52 -14.10 7.49
N LEU A 89 3.41 -14.66 6.97
CA LEU A 89 2.87 -15.94 7.45
C LEU A 89 3.89 -17.08 7.31
N PHE A 90 4.57 -17.14 6.16
CA PHE A 90 5.65 -18.10 5.94
C PHE A 90 6.81 -17.90 6.93
N ALA A 91 7.20 -16.66 7.20
CA ALA A 91 8.26 -16.34 8.16
C ALA A 91 7.88 -16.71 9.60
N VAL A 92 6.62 -16.50 10.00
CA VAL A 92 6.08 -16.91 11.31
C VAL A 92 6.18 -18.43 11.48
N ASP A 93 5.77 -19.20 10.48
CA ASP A 93 5.88 -20.66 10.50
C ASP A 93 7.34 -21.13 10.57
N LYS A 94 8.22 -20.51 9.79
CA LYS A 94 9.64 -20.84 9.82
C LYS A 94 10.27 -20.52 11.17
N SER A 95 9.87 -19.42 11.78
CA SER A 95 10.30 -19.01 13.12
C SER A 95 9.80 -19.99 14.19
N ASN A 96 8.53 -20.40 14.13
CA ASN A 96 7.95 -21.40 15.02
C ASN A 96 8.70 -22.74 14.91
N ALA A 97 8.99 -23.20 13.69
CA ALA A 97 9.73 -24.42 13.43
C ALA A 97 11.19 -24.35 13.91
N TRP A 98 11.87 -23.23 13.68
CA TRP A 98 13.24 -23.01 14.17
C TRP A 98 13.30 -23.01 15.69
N ARG A 99 12.35 -22.36 16.35
CA ARG A 99 12.23 -22.34 17.80
C ARG A 99 11.91 -23.71 18.39
N ALA A 100 11.05 -24.49 17.74
CA ALA A 100 10.77 -25.88 18.15
C ALA A 100 12.04 -26.73 18.14
N ARG A 101 12.89 -26.58 17.11
CA ARG A 101 14.21 -27.26 17.03
C ARG A 101 15.20 -26.77 18.09
N LEU A 102 15.16 -25.48 18.44
CA LEU A 102 16.03 -24.91 19.46
C LEU A 102 15.64 -25.38 20.87
N LEU A 103 14.34 -25.51 21.15
CA LEU A 103 13.82 -26.05 22.40
C LEU A 103 14.03 -27.56 22.54
N SER A 104 14.15 -28.28 21.42
CA SER A 104 14.46 -29.72 21.44
C SER A 104 15.96 -30.03 21.61
N HIS A 105 16.85 -29.03 21.52
CA HIS A 105 18.26 -29.19 21.87
C HIS A 105 18.45 -28.89 23.37
N ASN A 106 19.16 -29.78 24.06
CA ASN A 106 19.37 -29.79 25.51
C ASN A 106 19.68 -28.41 26.10
N ASN A 107 19.10 -28.13 27.27
CA ASN A 107 19.23 -26.89 28.04
C ASN A 107 20.67 -26.63 28.58
N ASP A 108 21.64 -27.50 28.30
CA ASP A 108 22.96 -27.48 28.94
C ASP A 108 24.04 -26.72 28.14
N GLU A 109 23.75 -26.28 26.91
CA GLU A 109 24.69 -25.46 26.14
C GLU A 109 24.44 -23.95 26.31
N PRO A 110 25.47 -23.14 26.63
CA PRO A 110 25.31 -21.70 26.80
C PRO A 110 24.90 -21.05 25.47
N ILE A 111 23.66 -20.55 25.44
CA ILE A 111 23.11 -19.86 24.27
C ILE A 111 23.88 -18.54 24.07
N PRO A 112 24.52 -18.31 22.89
CA PRO A 112 25.22 -17.06 22.60
C PRO A 112 24.29 -15.85 22.65
N LEU A 113 24.82 -14.68 23.03
CA LEU A 113 24.05 -13.44 23.24
C LEU A 113 23.19 -13.06 22.02
N PHE A 114 23.71 -13.25 20.80
CA PHE A 114 22.97 -13.01 19.56
C PHE A 114 21.71 -13.88 19.45
N LYS A 115 21.79 -15.17 19.82
CA LYS A 115 20.62 -16.07 19.83
C LYS A 115 19.62 -15.70 20.92
N LYS A 116 20.06 -15.15 22.07
CA LYS A 116 19.16 -14.62 23.10
C LYS A 116 18.39 -13.39 22.61
N PHE A 117 19.07 -12.47 21.92
CA PHE A 117 18.42 -11.31 21.31
C PHE A 117 17.41 -11.74 20.24
N LEU A 118 17.79 -12.63 19.32
CA LEU A 118 16.86 -13.17 18.31
C LEU A 118 15.64 -13.86 18.94
N ARG A 119 15.83 -14.59 20.04
CA ARG A 119 14.73 -15.25 20.77
C ARG A 119 13.75 -14.25 21.40
N ALA A 120 14.24 -13.12 21.87
CA ALA A 120 13.39 -12.05 22.40
C ALA A 120 12.68 -11.28 21.28
N PHE A 121 13.35 -11.04 20.17
CA PHE A 121 12.80 -10.34 19.01
C PHE A 121 11.71 -11.16 18.30
N PHE A 122 11.92 -12.46 18.10
CA PHE A 122 10.94 -13.39 17.51
C PHE A 122 10.07 -14.09 18.56
N TRP A 123 9.70 -13.36 19.62
CA TRP A 123 8.81 -13.90 20.64
C TRP A 123 7.41 -14.17 20.07
N SER A 124 6.90 -15.37 20.32
CA SER A 124 5.55 -15.79 19.93
C SER A 124 4.89 -16.57 21.07
N PRO A 125 3.57 -16.44 21.30
CA PRO A 125 2.86 -17.18 22.33
C PRO A 125 3.00 -18.70 22.15
N GLN A 126 3.20 -19.44 23.25
CA GLN A 126 3.24 -20.91 23.21
C GLN A 126 1.86 -21.53 23.03
N ASN A 127 0.81 -20.86 23.51
CA ASN A 127 -0.57 -21.33 23.38
C ASN A 127 -1.05 -21.18 21.94
N ARG A 128 -1.59 -22.26 21.34
CA ARG A 128 -2.09 -22.29 19.96
C ARG A 128 -3.07 -21.15 19.68
N GLN A 129 -4.07 -20.98 20.54
CA GLN A 129 -5.08 -19.93 20.38
C GLN A 129 -4.44 -18.55 20.43
N ALA A 130 -3.53 -18.30 21.37
CA ALA A 130 -2.86 -17.01 21.48
C ALA A 130 -1.96 -16.70 20.27
N ASN A 131 -1.28 -17.69 19.71
CA ASN A 131 -0.45 -17.54 18.51
C ASN A 131 -1.31 -17.23 17.26
N ILE A 132 -2.42 -17.94 17.08
CA ILE A 132 -3.40 -17.66 16.02
C ILE A 132 -3.96 -16.25 16.17
N THR A 133 -4.46 -15.89 17.36
CA THR A 133 -5.04 -14.57 17.62
C THR A 133 -4.02 -13.47 17.38
N LEU A 134 -2.79 -13.63 17.87
CA LEU A 134 -1.72 -12.64 17.64
C LEU A 134 -1.39 -12.51 16.15
N THR A 135 -1.30 -13.61 15.42
CA THR A 135 -1.02 -13.58 13.98
C THR A 135 -2.13 -12.88 13.21
N ILE A 136 -3.40 -13.18 13.51
CA ILE A 136 -4.55 -12.48 12.90
C ILE A 136 -4.51 -10.98 13.21
N LEU A 137 -4.25 -10.61 14.47
CA LEU A 137 -4.13 -9.20 14.86
C LEU A 137 -2.98 -8.50 14.15
N ILE A 138 -1.82 -9.16 14.00
CA ILE A 138 -0.68 -8.63 13.24
C ILE A 138 -1.07 -8.46 11.77
N VAL A 139 -1.70 -9.44 11.13
CA VAL A 139 -2.10 -9.35 9.72
C VAL A 139 -3.11 -8.22 9.50
N ILE A 140 -4.18 -8.16 10.30
CA ILE A 140 -5.19 -7.10 10.21
C ILE A 140 -4.56 -5.73 10.51
N GLY A 141 -3.77 -5.63 11.58
CA GLY A 141 -3.09 -4.40 11.95
C GLY A 141 -2.11 -3.93 10.88
N SER A 142 -1.35 -4.83 10.28
CA SER A 142 -0.42 -4.52 9.19
C SER A 142 -1.16 -3.98 7.97
N LEU A 143 -2.28 -4.61 7.60
CA LEU A 143 -3.12 -4.17 6.48
C LEU A 143 -3.73 -2.79 6.75
N ALA A 144 -4.24 -2.56 7.97
CA ALA A 144 -4.80 -1.28 8.37
C ALA A 144 -3.74 -0.16 8.39
N VAL A 145 -2.59 -0.40 9.00
CA VAL A 145 -1.47 0.56 9.04
C VAL A 145 -0.95 0.85 7.63
N TYR A 146 -0.78 -0.17 6.79
CA TYR A 146 -0.35 0.01 5.41
C TYR A 146 -1.33 0.88 4.63
N THR A 147 -2.61 0.51 4.61
CA THR A 147 -3.64 1.25 3.85
C THR A 147 -3.76 2.70 4.33
N PHE A 148 -3.67 2.92 5.65
CA PHE A 148 -3.71 4.27 6.23
C PHE A 148 -2.47 5.08 5.84
N THR A 149 -1.27 4.58 6.11
CA THR A 149 -0.02 5.31 5.83
C THR A 149 0.17 5.60 4.35
N PHE A 150 -0.17 4.65 3.48
CA PHE A 150 -0.08 4.83 2.04
C PHE A 150 -1.09 5.86 1.54
N ALA A 151 -2.36 5.79 1.97
CA ALA A 151 -3.39 6.76 1.62
C ALA A 151 -3.02 8.19 2.07
N PHE A 152 -2.55 8.35 3.31
CA PHE A 152 -2.14 9.66 3.82
C PHE A 152 -0.95 10.22 3.07
N LYS A 153 0.08 9.41 2.85
CA LYS A 153 1.28 9.84 2.12
C LYS A 153 0.92 10.23 0.69
N GLU A 154 0.05 9.48 0.04
CA GLU A 154 -0.38 9.82 -1.32
C GLU A 154 -1.21 11.10 -1.36
N ALA A 155 -2.11 11.30 -0.40
CA ALA A 155 -2.87 12.54 -0.29
C ALA A 155 -1.98 13.75 -0.01
N GLU A 156 -1.00 13.61 0.89
CA GLU A 156 -0.01 14.65 1.24
C GLU A 156 0.78 15.09 0.00
N LEU A 157 1.31 14.15 -0.78
CA LEU A 157 2.03 14.45 -2.03
C LEU A 157 1.18 15.26 -3.05
N ILE A 158 -0.13 15.02 -3.08
CA ILE A 158 -1.06 15.74 -3.96
C ILE A 158 -1.37 17.14 -3.38
N GLN A 159 -1.55 17.24 -2.06
CA GLN A 159 -1.83 18.49 -1.36
C GLN A 159 -0.66 19.47 -1.38
N GLU A 160 0.56 18.96 -1.30
CA GLU A 160 1.82 19.71 -1.40
C GLU A 160 2.16 20.09 -2.85
N GLY A 161 1.43 19.52 -3.83
CA GLY A 161 1.64 19.81 -5.25
C GLY A 161 2.87 19.11 -5.83
N GLU A 162 3.50 18.18 -5.12
CA GLU A 162 4.68 17.43 -5.60
C GLU A 162 4.37 16.55 -6.83
N ARG A 163 3.09 16.24 -7.06
CA ARG A 163 2.58 15.53 -8.25
C ARG A 163 2.29 16.48 -9.44
N GLU A 164 3.19 17.42 -9.73
CA GLU A 164 3.03 18.35 -10.87
C GLU A 164 2.83 17.64 -12.22
N HIS A 165 3.27 16.39 -12.35
CA HIS A 165 3.18 15.60 -13.59
C HIS A 165 1.79 14.99 -13.84
N GLU A 166 0.89 15.06 -12.87
CA GLU A 166 -0.49 14.55 -12.95
C GLU A 166 -1.53 15.67 -13.00
N GLN A 167 -1.07 16.92 -13.14
CA GLN A 167 -1.94 18.06 -13.36
C GLN A 167 -2.61 17.94 -14.74
N ILE A 168 -3.90 18.24 -14.78
CA ILE A 168 -4.73 18.24 -15.97
C ILE A 168 -5.36 19.61 -16.19
N GLU A 169 -5.73 19.88 -17.43
CA GLU A 169 -6.75 20.86 -17.78
C GLU A 169 -8.07 20.11 -18.00
N LEU A 170 -9.11 20.52 -17.27
CA LEU A 170 -10.47 19.96 -17.38
C LEU A 170 -11.38 20.97 -18.06
N THR A 171 -12.04 20.53 -19.14
CA THR A 171 -13.08 21.33 -19.82
C THR A 171 -14.45 20.74 -19.50
N VAL A 172 -15.31 21.55 -18.89
CA VAL A 172 -16.68 21.16 -18.50
C VAL A 172 -17.69 21.72 -19.52
N ALA A 173 -18.87 21.09 -19.62
CA ALA A 173 -19.95 21.39 -20.57
C ALA A 173 -20.36 22.88 -20.60
N ASP A 174 -20.26 23.56 -19.46
CA ASP A 174 -20.56 24.99 -19.32
C ASP A 174 -19.48 25.91 -19.91
N GLY A 175 -18.45 25.34 -20.55
CA GLY A 175 -17.32 26.06 -21.14
C GLY A 175 -16.26 26.49 -20.11
N GLN A 176 -16.43 26.14 -18.84
CA GLN A 176 -15.43 26.39 -17.80
C GLN A 176 -14.22 25.49 -18.02
N VAL A 177 -13.04 26.10 -18.11
CA VAL A 177 -11.76 25.40 -18.20
C VAL A 177 -11.01 25.57 -16.89
N LEU A 178 -10.83 24.47 -16.17
CA LEU A 178 -10.00 24.41 -14.96
C LEU A 178 -8.59 23.99 -15.36
N LYS A 179 -7.60 24.80 -15.05
CA LYS A 179 -6.20 24.55 -15.41
C LYS A 179 -5.38 24.17 -14.19
N ASN A 180 -4.42 23.26 -14.40
CA ASN A 180 -3.47 22.81 -13.38
C ASN A 180 -4.14 22.23 -12.14
N VAL A 181 -5.20 21.44 -12.35
CA VAL A 181 -5.90 20.72 -11.28
C VAL A 181 -5.42 19.27 -11.25
N ASN A 182 -5.34 18.67 -10.07
CA ASN A 182 -4.95 17.27 -9.92
C ASN A 182 -6.18 16.37 -10.08
N LEU A 183 -6.05 15.32 -10.90
CA LEU A 183 -7.08 14.29 -11.01
C LEU A 183 -6.90 13.28 -9.87
N LEU A 184 -7.85 13.22 -8.94
CA LEU A 184 -7.81 12.25 -7.84
C LEU A 184 -8.26 10.86 -8.29
N GLY A 185 -9.18 10.82 -9.27
CA GLY A 185 -9.69 9.58 -9.84
C GLY A 185 -11.11 9.72 -10.39
N SER A 186 -11.71 8.59 -10.74
CA SER A 186 -13.08 8.52 -11.25
C SER A 186 -13.82 7.26 -10.79
N THR A 187 -15.12 7.45 -10.59
CA THR A 187 -16.12 6.39 -10.51
C THR A 187 -16.87 6.30 -11.84
N LEU A 188 -17.84 5.38 -11.94
CA LEU A 188 -18.67 5.25 -13.12
C LEU A 188 -19.39 6.57 -13.49
N ASN A 189 -19.82 7.33 -12.48
CA ASN A 189 -20.67 8.51 -12.66
C ASN A 189 -19.96 9.83 -12.36
N TYR A 190 -18.84 9.81 -11.64
CA TYR A 190 -18.20 11.03 -11.13
C TYR A 190 -16.69 11.07 -11.41
N VAL A 191 -16.17 12.28 -11.56
CA VAL A 191 -14.74 12.58 -11.58
C VAL A 191 -14.42 13.51 -10.43
N PHE A 192 -13.36 13.16 -9.70
CA PHE A 192 -12.90 13.90 -8.53
C PHE A 192 -11.62 14.63 -8.88
N ILE A 193 -11.63 15.93 -8.66
CA ILE A 193 -10.47 16.77 -8.89
C ILE A 193 -10.10 17.54 -7.63
N TYR A 194 -8.84 17.93 -7.54
CA TYR A 194 -8.31 18.74 -6.47
C TYR A 194 -7.57 19.94 -7.03
N ASP A 195 -7.96 21.13 -6.58
CA ASP A 195 -7.22 22.36 -6.88
C ASP A 195 -6.31 22.70 -5.71
N VAL A 196 -5.00 22.56 -5.95
CA VAL A 196 -3.94 22.83 -4.96
C VAL A 196 -3.93 24.30 -4.54
N LYS A 197 -4.31 25.23 -5.42
CA LYS A 197 -4.27 26.68 -5.13
C LYS A 197 -5.38 27.08 -4.17
N THR A 198 -6.58 26.53 -4.38
CA THR A 198 -7.74 26.83 -3.55
C THR A 198 -7.91 25.86 -2.38
N GLN A 199 -7.13 24.77 -2.35
CA GLN A 199 -7.21 23.68 -1.38
C GLN A 199 -8.62 23.11 -1.29
N LYS A 200 -9.29 23.00 -2.46
CA LYS A 200 -10.67 22.51 -2.57
C LYS A 200 -10.74 21.35 -3.54
N SER A 201 -11.52 20.36 -3.13
CA SER A 201 -11.99 19.30 -4.01
C SER A 201 -13.24 19.74 -4.77
N LEU A 202 -13.34 19.29 -6.02
CA LEU A 202 -14.54 19.47 -6.84
C LEU A 202 -14.95 18.11 -7.41
N ILE A 203 -16.26 17.93 -7.54
CA ILE A 203 -16.85 16.69 -8.03
C ILE A 203 -17.71 17.05 -9.23
N TYR A 204 -17.43 16.42 -10.37
CA TYR A 204 -18.19 16.59 -11.60
C TYR A 204 -18.82 15.27 -12.01
N TYR A 205 -20.00 15.34 -12.62
CA TYR A 205 -20.55 14.19 -13.33
C TYR A 205 -19.67 13.89 -14.55
N VAL A 206 -19.41 12.62 -14.83
CA VAL A 206 -18.61 12.21 -16.01
C VAL A 206 -19.24 12.78 -17.29
N GLU A 207 -20.57 12.82 -17.36
CA GLU A 207 -21.31 13.35 -18.52
C GLU A 207 -21.14 14.86 -18.75
N SER A 208 -20.75 15.62 -17.72
CA SER A 208 -20.50 17.06 -17.86
C SER A 208 -19.10 17.38 -18.34
N ILE A 209 -18.23 16.38 -18.53
CA ILE A 209 -16.84 16.59 -18.93
C ILE A 209 -16.71 16.46 -20.45
N ILE A 210 -16.25 17.54 -21.09
CA ILE A 210 -15.98 17.55 -22.52
C ILE A 210 -14.60 16.95 -22.80
N ALA A 211 -13.58 17.38 -22.04
CA ALA A 211 -12.20 16.97 -22.28
C ALA A 211 -11.36 16.99 -21.00
N ILE A 212 -10.45 16.01 -20.91
CA ILE A 212 -9.36 15.95 -19.93
C ILE A 212 -8.06 15.95 -20.73
N THR A 213 -7.25 16.98 -20.58
CA THR A 213 -5.95 17.09 -21.26
C THR A 213 -4.83 17.21 -20.24
N PRO A 214 -3.69 16.52 -20.41
CA PRO A 214 -2.53 16.72 -19.54
C PRO A 214 -2.10 18.18 -19.55
N ALA A 215 -1.82 18.75 -18.38
CA ALA A 215 -1.26 20.09 -18.30
C ALA A 215 0.14 20.10 -18.95
N ALA A 216 0.45 21.16 -19.69
CA ALA A 216 1.75 21.28 -20.32
C ALA A 216 2.84 21.35 -19.24
N LYS A 217 3.78 20.40 -19.28
CA LYS A 217 4.92 20.36 -18.36
C LYS A 217 5.66 21.70 -18.44
N PRO A 218 5.93 22.41 -17.32
CA PRO A 218 6.68 23.65 -17.39
C PRO A 218 8.03 23.35 -18.06
N ALA A 219 8.30 24.02 -19.18
CA ALA A 219 9.57 23.88 -19.87
C ALA A 219 10.68 24.20 -18.87
N LYS A 220 11.48 23.18 -18.54
CA LYS A 220 12.70 23.34 -17.76
C LYS A 220 13.47 24.49 -18.41
N THR A 221 13.58 25.62 -17.72
CA THR A 221 14.31 26.77 -18.23
C THR A 221 15.74 26.32 -18.45
N GLU A 222 16.05 25.97 -19.70
CA GLU A 222 17.40 25.85 -20.18
C GLU A 222 17.98 27.24 -19.99
N GLN A 223 18.81 27.37 -18.95
CA GLN A 223 19.58 28.57 -18.68
C GLN A 223 20.25 28.93 -20.00
N ALA A 224 19.78 30.02 -20.61
CA ALA A 224 20.47 30.63 -21.73
C ALA A 224 21.94 30.77 -21.31
N PRO A 225 22.91 30.25 -22.08
CA PRO A 225 24.31 30.40 -21.74
C PRO A 225 24.58 31.89 -21.52
N ALA A 226 25.15 32.21 -20.36
CA ALA A 226 25.44 33.56 -19.94
C ALA A 226 26.09 34.34 -21.09
N PRO A 227 25.70 35.61 -21.35
CA PRO A 227 26.32 36.40 -22.39
C PRO A 227 27.82 36.43 -22.16
N MET A 228 28.59 36.01 -23.18
CA MET A 228 30.04 35.94 -23.14
C MET A 228 30.63 37.27 -22.63
N PRO A 229 31.68 37.22 -21.80
CA PRO A 229 32.34 38.43 -21.33
C PRO A 229 32.89 39.19 -22.55
N ILE A 230 32.40 40.42 -22.72
CA ILE A 230 32.91 41.38 -23.70
C ILE A 230 34.42 41.54 -23.43
N LYS A 231 35.23 41.09 -24.38
CA LYS A 231 36.68 41.29 -24.42
C LYS A 231 36.90 42.81 -24.42
N LYS A 232 37.32 43.36 -23.28
CA LYS A 232 37.75 44.75 -23.17
C LYS A 232 38.89 44.96 -24.17
N GLU A 233 38.66 45.85 -25.14
CA GLU A 233 39.72 46.37 -26.00
C GLU A 233 40.80 47.01 -25.13
N GLN A 234 42.02 46.53 -25.33
CA GLN A 234 43.24 47.02 -24.73
C GLN A 234 43.65 48.28 -25.49
N PRO A 235 43.77 49.46 -24.85
CA PRO A 235 44.17 50.67 -25.56
C PRO A 235 45.63 50.55 -25.99
N ALA A 236 45.89 50.98 -27.22
CA ALA A 236 47.19 51.02 -27.86
C ALA A 236 48.24 51.70 -26.96
N GLN A 237 49.36 51.01 -26.72
CA GLN A 237 50.58 51.64 -26.24
C GLN A 237 51.10 52.55 -27.36
N SER A 238 51.16 53.85 -27.06
CA SER A 238 52.01 54.79 -27.77
C SER A 238 53.46 54.54 -27.35
N ASP A 239 54.32 54.19 -28.29
CA ASP A 239 55.76 54.34 -28.13
C ASP A 239 56.26 55.38 -29.15
N ASN A 240 57.16 56.22 -28.66
CA ASN A 240 57.81 57.36 -29.29
C ASN A 240 58.59 57.01 -30.57
#